data_AF-G2REI9-F1
#
_entry.id   AF-G2REI9-F1
#
_cell.length_a   1.000
_cell.length_b   1.000
_cell.length_c   1.000
_cell.angle_alpha   90.00
_cell.angle_beta   90.00
_cell.angle_gamma   90.00
#
_symmetry.space_group_name_H-M   'P 1'
#
loop_
_entity.id
_entity.type
_entity.pdbx_description
1 polymer ?
#
loop_
_entity_poly.entity_id
_entity_poly.type
_entity_poly.pdbx_seq_one_letter_code
_entity_poly.pdbx_strand_id
1 'polypeptide(L)'
;MTTQPPPWSRPGGRDHDDPLPPPRSVIANIPKFHLHGWENCGNHRYDTTHGHLARMLARNGRRDGRVWTLPCGDCGIRVALNELHDLPCGHMLCRECLLVAGLRVGMKIEMNHVRIREARLEMQEIDRRLYLEPRMGPLQKDMLQRRYSLLRRTVLDLAALTCCGHNTKLDRLLPCMTPVISRDLWLAINWICNSPDSQRSCAWPDCGAYLPACCRGQPALTPAR
;
A
#
# COMPACT_ATOMS: atom_id res chain seq x y z
N MET A 1 8.86 31.92 -26.82
CA MET A 1 8.47 31.13 -25.63
C MET A 1 8.21 29.72 -26.10
N THR A 2 9.21 28.86 -25.96
CA THR A 2 9.20 27.46 -26.44
C THR A 2 8.85 26.57 -25.25
N THR A 3 7.61 26.09 -25.19
CA THR A 3 7.15 25.10 -24.23
C THR A 3 7.74 23.74 -24.61
N GLN A 4 8.70 23.25 -23.82
CA GLN A 4 9.10 21.85 -23.90
C GLN A 4 7.94 20.97 -23.43
N PRO A 5 7.60 19.91 -24.16
CA PRO A 5 6.62 18.93 -23.71
C PRO A 5 7.18 18.09 -22.55
N PRO A 6 6.31 17.54 -21.69
CA PRO A 6 6.72 16.75 -20.53
C PRO A 6 7.47 15.46 -20.93
N PRO A 7 8.30 14.88 -20.04
CA PRO A 7 9.31 13.85 -20.37
C PRO A 7 8.77 12.49 -20.87
N TRP A 8 7.46 12.33 -21.02
CA TRP A 8 6.81 11.18 -21.66
C TRP A 8 6.50 11.40 -23.15
N SER A 9 6.61 12.63 -23.65
CA SER A 9 6.40 12.94 -25.06
C SER A 9 7.68 12.64 -25.84
N ARG A 10 7.86 11.38 -26.27
CA ARG A 10 8.83 11.09 -27.33
C ARG A 10 8.34 11.71 -28.64
N PRO A 11 9.15 12.54 -29.33
CA PRO A 11 8.77 13.02 -30.64
C PRO A 11 9.05 11.93 -31.68
N GLY A 12 7.98 11.38 -32.26
CA GLY A 12 8.04 10.61 -33.50
C GLY A 12 8.05 9.08 -33.31
N GLY A 13 6.88 8.47 -33.43
CA GLY A 13 6.76 7.01 -33.60
C GLY A 13 5.32 6.51 -33.48
N ARG A 14 4.59 6.49 -34.60
CA ARG A 14 3.34 5.77 -34.90
C ARG A 14 2.35 5.56 -33.72
N ASP A 15 1.25 6.31 -33.76
CA ASP A 15 0.08 6.35 -32.85
C ASP A 15 -0.74 5.04 -32.67
N HIS A 16 -0.12 3.85 -32.71
CA HIS A 16 -0.82 2.57 -32.52
C HIS A 16 -0.38 1.76 -31.30
N ASP A 17 0.68 2.19 -30.60
CA ASP A 17 1.20 1.50 -29.41
C ASP A 17 1.05 2.32 -28.11
N ASP A 18 0.42 3.50 -28.17
CA ASP A 18 0.13 4.25 -26.96
C ASP A 18 -1.00 3.56 -26.17
N PRO A 19 -0.81 3.33 -24.85
CA PRO A 19 -1.86 2.91 -23.97
C PRO A 19 -3.12 3.74 -24.20
N LEU A 20 -4.19 3.11 -24.64
CA LEU A 20 -5.50 3.76 -24.61
C LEU A 20 -5.78 4.19 -23.13
N PRO A 21 -6.57 5.24 -22.88
CA PRO A 21 -6.85 5.66 -21.51
C PRO A 21 -7.78 4.67 -20.80
N PRO A 22 -7.63 4.44 -19.47
CA PRO A 22 -8.50 3.53 -18.75
C PRO A 22 -9.98 3.97 -18.84
N PRO A 23 -10.95 3.04 -18.75
CA PRO A 23 -12.37 3.38 -18.72
C PRO A 23 -12.67 4.36 -17.59
N ARG A 24 -13.67 5.24 -17.76
CA ARG A 24 -14.03 6.24 -16.73
C ARG A 24 -14.34 5.63 -15.36
N SER A 25 -14.95 4.43 -15.35
CA SER A 25 -15.23 3.65 -14.13
C SER A 25 -13.96 3.20 -13.40
N VAL A 26 -12.85 3.05 -14.12
CA VAL A 26 -11.54 2.64 -13.58
C VAL A 26 -10.74 3.87 -13.14
N ILE A 27 -10.72 4.94 -13.95
CA ILE A 27 -10.02 6.19 -13.63
C ILE A 27 -10.46 6.74 -12.27
N ALA A 28 -11.75 6.65 -11.93
CA ALA A 28 -12.29 7.11 -10.66
C ALA A 28 -11.66 6.41 -9.44
N ASN A 29 -11.14 5.19 -9.61
CA ASN A 29 -10.56 4.38 -8.55
C ASN A 29 -9.02 4.48 -8.47
N ILE A 30 -8.38 5.17 -9.41
CA ILE A 30 -6.93 5.37 -9.44
C ILE A 30 -6.61 6.69 -8.71
N PRO A 31 -5.78 6.67 -7.64
CA PRO A 31 -5.34 7.90 -6.99
C PRO A 31 -4.63 8.83 -7.96
N LYS A 32 -4.80 10.15 -7.77
CA LYS A 32 -4.12 11.18 -8.58
C LYS A 32 -2.66 11.32 -8.14
N PHE A 33 -1.83 10.32 -8.42
CA PHE A 33 -0.44 10.24 -7.93
C PHE A 33 0.42 11.46 -8.28
N HIS A 34 0.14 12.13 -9.40
CA HIS A 34 0.84 13.36 -9.81
C HIS A 34 0.63 14.54 -8.85
N LEU A 35 -0.38 14.47 -7.99
CA LEU A 35 -0.63 15.44 -6.93
C LEU A 35 -0.03 15.02 -5.59
N HIS A 36 0.63 13.86 -5.50
CA HIS A 36 1.22 13.39 -4.24
C HIS A 36 2.63 13.93 -4.08
N GLY A 37 3.01 14.26 -2.84
CA GLY A 37 4.27 14.93 -2.59
C GLY A 37 4.38 15.51 -1.18
N TRP A 38 5.47 16.22 -0.95
CA TRP A 38 5.78 16.84 0.34
C TRP A 38 4.77 17.94 0.71
N GLU A 39 4.19 18.59 -0.29
CA GLU A 39 3.20 19.64 -0.18
C GLU A 39 1.87 19.16 0.42
N ASN A 40 1.63 17.85 0.43
CA ASN A 40 0.48 17.22 1.08
C ASN A 40 0.83 16.65 2.47
N CYS A 41 2.07 16.81 2.93
CA CYS A 41 2.44 16.45 4.30
C CYS A 41 1.85 17.48 5.27
N GLY A 42 1.15 16.99 6.30
CA GLY A 42 0.57 17.82 7.34
C GLY A 42 -0.57 17.14 8.06
N ASN A 43 -0.50 17.06 9.39
CA ASN A 43 -1.60 16.61 10.26
C ASN A 43 -2.14 15.19 10.00
N HIS A 44 -1.28 14.23 9.63
CA HIS A 44 -1.65 12.82 9.39
C HIS A 44 -1.65 11.98 10.67
N ARG A 45 -2.49 12.37 11.63
CA ARG A 45 -2.50 11.76 12.97
C ARG A 45 -3.50 10.61 13.07
N TYR A 46 -3.03 9.44 13.52
CA TYR A 46 -3.86 8.25 13.69
C TYR A 46 -4.70 8.31 14.97
N ASP A 47 -4.13 8.92 16.02
CA ASP A 47 -4.77 9.06 17.32
C ASP A 47 -4.58 10.48 17.85
N THR A 48 -5.67 11.25 17.83
CA THR A 48 -5.77 12.59 18.41
C THR A 48 -6.39 12.57 19.81
N THR A 49 -6.59 11.40 20.43
CA THR A 49 -7.02 11.35 21.82
C THR A 49 -6.02 12.12 22.66
N HIS A 50 -6.53 13.13 23.37
CA HIS A 50 -5.73 14.18 24.00
C HIS A 50 -4.68 13.63 24.99
N GLY A 51 -4.85 12.39 25.48
CA GLY A 51 -3.92 11.74 26.40
C GLY A 51 -2.70 11.05 25.75
N HIS A 52 -2.77 10.56 24.51
CA HIS A 52 -1.62 9.89 23.89
C HIS A 52 -0.56 10.91 23.45
N LEU A 53 -0.99 11.95 22.73
CA LEU A 53 -0.10 13.03 22.30
C LEU A 53 0.54 13.75 23.49
N ALA A 54 -0.24 14.10 24.51
CA ALA A 54 0.30 14.81 25.68
C ALA A 54 1.40 14.00 26.39
N ARG A 55 1.18 12.69 26.57
CA ARG A 55 2.19 11.78 27.15
C ARG A 55 3.44 11.68 26.29
N MET A 56 3.27 11.63 24.97
CA MET A 56 4.39 11.55 24.03
C MET A 56 5.21 12.84 24.01
N LEU A 57 4.55 14.01 23.98
CA LEU A 57 5.20 15.30 24.07
C LEU A 57 5.92 15.48 25.40
N ALA A 58 5.32 15.03 26.52
CA ALA A 58 5.96 15.11 27.83
C ALA A 58 7.23 14.24 27.92
N ARG A 59 7.25 13.08 27.26
CA ARG A 59 8.41 12.15 27.30
C ARG A 59 9.51 12.52 26.30
N ASN A 60 9.12 12.87 25.08
CA ASN A 60 10.03 12.93 23.93
C ASN A 60 10.00 14.29 23.21
N GLY A 61 9.05 15.16 23.53
CA GLY A 61 8.89 16.45 22.87
C GLY A 61 10.03 17.40 23.25
N ARG A 62 10.58 18.09 22.26
CA ARG A 62 11.39 19.29 22.50
C ARG A 62 10.71 20.44 21.80
N ARG A 63 10.71 21.58 22.45
CA ARG A 63 10.16 22.80 21.88
C ARG A 63 11.29 23.58 21.22
N ASP A 64 11.16 23.83 19.92
CA ASP A 64 12.02 24.75 19.18
C ASP A 64 11.16 25.94 18.73
N GLY A 65 11.29 27.06 19.46
CA GLY A 65 10.39 28.20 19.33
C GLY A 65 8.92 27.86 19.58
N ARG A 66 8.09 27.95 18.54
CA ARG A 66 6.64 27.67 18.59
C ARG A 66 6.27 26.25 18.15
N VAL A 67 7.23 25.44 17.72
CA VAL A 67 6.99 24.12 17.13
C VAL A 67 7.50 23.02 18.06
N TRP A 68 6.68 21.99 18.25
CA TRP A 68 7.11 20.77 18.92
C TRP A 68 7.84 19.88 17.92
N THR A 69 9.05 19.48 18.26
CA THR A 69 9.80 18.46 17.53
C THR A 69 9.85 17.16 18.31
N LEU A 70 9.70 16.05 17.59
CA LEU A 70 9.70 14.69 18.12
C LEU A 70 10.65 13.84 17.28
N PRO A 71 11.33 12.84 17.89
CA PRO A 71 12.19 11.94 17.15
C PRO A 71 11.35 11.00 16.27
N CYS A 72 11.80 10.79 15.03
CA CYS A 72 11.32 9.70 14.19
C CYS A 72 11.64 8.35 14.84
N GLY A 73 10.69 7.42 14.83
CA GLY A 73 10.83 6.10 15.43
C GLY A 73 11.88 5.21 14.73
N ASP A 74 12.15 5.45 13.45
CA ASP A 74 13.11 4.65 12.67
C ASP A 74 14.52 5.25 12.66
N CYS A 75 14.66 6.56 12.40
CA CYS A 75 15.97 7.20 12.23
C CYS A 75 16.40 8.07 13.41
N GLY A 76 15.53 8.32 14.40
CA GLY A 76 15.82 9.15 15.57
C GLY A 76 15.94 10.66 15.28
N ILE A 77 15.95 11.08 14.01
CA ILE A 77 16.00 12.50 13.63
C ILE A 77 14.78 13.22 14.19
N ARG A 78 15.01 14.37 14.81
CA ARG A 78 13.95 15.24 15.33
C ARG A 78 13.37 16.07 14.20
N VAL A 79 12.08 15.90 13.97
CA VAL A 79 11.29 16.62 12.96
C VAL A 79 10.10 17.29 13.61
N ALA A 80 9.54 18.29 12.95
CA ALA A 80 8.37 18.97 13.45
C ALA A 80 7.18 17.99 13.53
N LEU A 81 6.35 18.11 14.57
CA LEU A 81 5.25 17.18 14.81
C LEU A 81 4.27 17.12 13.62
N ASN A 82 4.05 18.22 12.92
CA ASN A 82 3.20 18.28 11.73
C ASN A 82 3.81 17.56 10.50
N GLU A 83 5.09 17.21 10.54
CA GLU A 83 5.82 16.50 9.48
C GLU A 83 6.00 15.00 9.80
N LEU A 84 5.52 14.56 10.97
CA LEU A 84 5.51 13.16 11.39
C LEU A 84 4.22 12.46 10.97
N HIS A 85 4.36 11.16 10.68
CA HIS A 85 3.26 10.30 10.26
C HIS A 85 3.03 9.22 11.30
N ASP A 86 1.83 9.24 11.90
CA ASP A 86 1.47 8.31 12.98
C ASP A 86 1.09 6.95 12.39
N LEU A 87 1.79 5.90 12.81
CA LEU A 87 1.40 4.52 12.56
C LEU A 87 0.36 4.07 13.61
N PRO A 88 -0.48 3.06 13.32
CA PRO A 88 -1.51 2.59 14.25
C PRO A 88 -1.00 2.05 15.57
N CYS A 89 0.26 1.58 15.62
CA CYS A 89 0.91 1.14 16.85
C CYS A 89 1.46 2.28 17.73
N GLY A 90 1.39 3.54 17.27
CA GLY A 90 1.93 4.71 17.96
C GLY A 90 3.36 5.10 17.58
N HIS A 91 4.06 4.30 16.76
CA HIS A 91 5.31 4.75 16.13
C HIS A 91 5.05 5.90 15.16
N MET A 92 6.02 6.82 15.05
CA MET A 92 5.94 7.95 14.14
C MET A 92 7.10 7.93 13.16
N LEU A 93 6.83 8.17 11.88
CA LEU A 93 7.86 8.21 10.85
C LEU A 93 8.01 9.62 10.30
N CYS A 94 9.26 10.08 10.15
CA CYS A 94 9.54 11.22 9.27
C CYS A 94 9.26 10.81 7.82
N ARG A 95 9.16 11.80 6.94
CA ARG A 95 8.82 11.57 5.53
C ARG A 95 9.82 10.63 4.85
N GLU A 96 11.12 10.79 5.10
CA GLU A 96 12.17 9.96 4.50
C GLU A 96 12.00 8.49 4.91
N CYS A 97 11.76 8.23 6.20
CA CYS A 97 11.47 6.88 6.69
C CYS A 97 10.15 6.32 6.13
N LEU A 98 9.14 7.17 5.92
CA LEU A 98 7.90 6.77 5.26
C LEU A 98 8.15 6.32 3.80
N LEU A 99 8.97 7.06 3.05
CA LEU A 99 9.36 6.68 1.68
C LEU A 99 10.09 5.34 1.67
N VAL A 100 11.03 5.15 2.60
CA VAL A 100 11.75 3.87 2.77
C VAL A 100 10.79 2.74 3.13
N ALA A 101 9.81 2.98 3.99
CA ALA A 101 8.79 1.99 4.34
C ALA A 101 7.97 1.59 3.10
N GLY A 102 7.56 2.55 2.26
CA GLY A 102 6.87 2.27 1.00
C GLY A 102 7.69 1.41 0.03
N LEU A 103 8.96 1.73 -0.17
CA LEU A 103 9.88 0.94 -1.01
C LEU A 103 10.12 -0.47 -0.46
N ARG A 104 10.24 -0.59 0.87
CA ARG A 104 10.48 -1.87 1.54
C ARG A 104 9.37 -2.89 1.28
N VAL A 105 8.13 -2.45 1.11
CA VAL A 105 6.99 -3.35 0.81
C VAL A 105 7.23 -4.11 -0.50
N GLY A 106 7.55 -3.42 -1.59
CA GLY A 106 7.82 -4.07 -2.88
C GLY A 106 8.98 -5.05 -2.81
N MET A 107 10.09 -4.66 -2.17
CA MET A 107 11.24 -5.56 -1.96
C MET A 107 10.86 -6.81 -1.17
N LYS A 108 10.08 -6.66 -0.09
CA LYS A 108 9.67 -7.78 0.77
C LYS A 108 8.67 -8.70 0.11
N ILE A 109 7.81 -8.18 -0.76
CA ILE A 109 6.94 -9.00 -1.61
C ILE A 109 7.79 -9.88 -2.53
N GLU A 110 8.76 -9.32 -3.26
CA GLU A 110 9.61 -10.10 -4.16
C GLU A 110 10.41 -11.18 -3.40
N MET A 111 10.98 -10.82 -2.24
CA MET A 111 11.72 -11.78 -1.39
C MET A 111 10.85 -12.93 -0.88
N ASN A 112 9.56 -12.68 -0.60
CA ASN A 112 8.65 -13.65 0.02
C ASN A 112 7.53 -14.13 -0.91
N HIS A 113 7.66 -13.91 -2.23
CA HIS A 113 6.55 -14.03 -3.16
C HIS A 113 5.90 -15.42 -3.16
N VAL A 114 6.69 -16.49 -3.03
CA VAL A 114 6.18 -17.88 -2.97
C VAL A 114 5.27 -18.06 -1.75
N ARG A 115 5.76 -17.70 -0.56
CA ARG A 115 5.03 -17.84 0.70
C ARG A 115 3.78 -16.97 0.74
N ILE A 116 3.87 -15.75 0.21
CA ILE A 116 2.72 -14.85 0.10
C ILE A 116 1.69 -15.46 -0.86
N ARG A 117 2.12 -15.97 -2.01
CA ARG A 117 1.23 -16.59 -3.00
C ARG A 117 0.50 -17.80 -2.41
N GLU A 118 1.22 -18.70 -1.74
CA GLU A 118 0.65 -19.88 -1.09
C GLU A 118 -0.40 -19.49 -0.04
N ALA A 119 -0.07 -18.55 0.86
CA ALA A 119 -1.01 -18.08 1.88
C ALA A 119 -2.25 -17.43 1.25
N ARG A 120 -2.08 -16.68 0.15
CA ARG A 120 -3.19 -16.06 -0.58
C ARG A 120 -4.07 -17.10 -1.29
N LEU A 121 -3.50 -18.16 -1.85
CA LEU A 121 -4.27 -19.27 -2.44
C LEU A 121 -5.08 -20.01 -1.37
N GLU A 122 -4.48 -20.25 -0.19
CA GLU A 122 -5.20 -20.86 0.94
C GLU A 122 -6.35 -19.96 1.42
N MET A 123 -6.13 -18.64 1.52
CA MET A 123 -7.19 -17.69 1.85
C MET A 123 -8.36 -17.74 0.84
N GLN A 124 -8.06 -17.81 -0.46
CA GLN A 124 -9.08 -17.93 -1.51
C GLN A 124 -9.88 -19.22 -1.38
N GLU A 125 -9.23 -20.34 -1.07
CA GLU A 125 -9.91 -21.61 -0.87
C GLU A 125 -10.83 -21.56 0.37
N ILE A 126 -10.40 -20.90 1.45
CA ILE A 126 -11.24 -20.67 2.63
C ILE A 126 -12.48 -19.85 2.25
N ASP A 127 -12.31 -18.73 1.53
CA ASP A 127 -13.43 -17.90 1.07
C ASP A 127 -14.41 -18.70 0.20
N ARG A 128 -13.88 -19.52 -0.73
CA ARG A 128 -14.68 -20.39 -1.60
C ARG A 128 -15.52 -21.39 -0.80
N ARG A 129 -14.93 -22.03 0.21
CA ARG A 129 -15.64 -22.99 1.08
C ARG A 129 -16.73 -22.31 1.91
N LEU A 130 -16.43 -21.15 2.48
CA LEU A 130 -17.40 -20.36 3.25
C LEU A 130 -18.59 -19.92 2.39
N TYR A 131 -18.38 -19.68 1.09
CA TYR A 131 -19.44 -19.32 0.14
C TYR A 131 -20.26 -20.52 -0.34
N LEU A 132 -19.61 -21.62 -0.72
CA LEU A 132 -20.27 -22.78 -1.35
C LEU A 132 -20.94 -23.74 -0.36
N GLU A 133 -20.59 -23.68 0.93
CA GLU A 133 -21.14 -24.59 1.95
C GLU A 133 -22.03 -23.81 2.96
N PRO A 134 -23.23 -23.36 2.58
CA PRO A 134 -24.10 -22.56 3.45
C PRO A 134 -24.61 -23.31 4.69
N ARG A 135 -24.50 -24.64 4.72
CA ARG A 135 -24.86 -25.51 5.86
C ARG A 135 -23.68 -25.83 6.79
N MET A 136 -22.54 -25.16 6.62
CA MET A 136 -21.36 -25.37 7.46
C MET A 136 -21.68 -25.09 8.93
N GLY A 137 -21.29 -26.01 9.82
CA GLY A 137 -21.49 -25.86 11.26
C GLY A 137 -20.71 -24.67 11.84
N PRO A 138 -21.20 -24.04 12.92
CA PRO A 138 -20.62 -22.81 13.48
C PRO A 138 -19.16 -23.00 13.93
N LEU A 139 -18.82 -24.12 14.56
CA LEU A 139 -17.44 -24.41 14.98
C LEU A 139 -16.48 -24.49 13.80
N GLN A 140 -16.88 -25.14 12.71
CA GLN A 140 -16.05 -25.26 11.51
C GLN A 140 -15.85 -23.90 10.84
N LYS A 141 -16.91 -23.09 10.77
CA LYS A 141 -16.86 -21.72 10.27
C LYS A 141 -15.87 -20.87 11.09
N ASP A 142 -15.94 -20.95 12.42
CA ASP A 142 -15.02 -20.22 13.31
C ASP A 142 -13.56 -20.65 13.12
N MET A 143 -13.29 -21.95 12.96
CA MET A 143 -11.93 -22.43 12.69
C MET A 143 -11.37 -21.87 11.38
N LEU A 144 -12.18 -21.88 10.31
CA LEU A 144 -11.78 -21.33 9.01
C LEU A 144 -11.54 -19.82 9.09
N GLN A 145 -12.41 -19.07 9.78
CA GLN A 145 -12.23 -17.63 9.97
C GLN A 145 -10.98 -17.29 10.79
N ARG A 146 -10.65 -18.07 11.82
CA ARG A 146 -9.40 -17.92 12.58
C ARG A 146 -8.19 -18.20 11.71
N ARG A 147 -8.23 -19.28 10.91
CA ARG A 147 -7.16 -19.63 9.97
C ARG A 147 -6.96 -18.53 8.93
N TYR A 148 -8.04 -18.02 8.34
CA TYR A 148 -8.00 -16.89 7.42
C TYR A 148 -7.36 -15.66 8.05
N SER A 149 -7.76 -15.31 9.27
CA SER A 149 -7.22 -14.16 10.00
C SER A 149 -5.71 -14.31 10.25
N LEU A 150 -5.24 -15.52 10.57
CA LEU A 150 -3.83 -15.82 10.74
C LEU A 150 -3.06 -15.68 9.43
N LEU A 151 -3.56 -16.26 8.34
CA LEU A 151 -2.96 -16.14 7.00
C LEU A 151 -2.86 -14.69 6.56
N ARG A 152 -3.92 -13.91 6.78
CA ARG A 152 -3.93 -12.47 6.48
C ARG A 152 -2.85 -11.71 7.23
N ARG A 153 -2.67 -11.98 8.52
CA ARG A 153 -1.59 -11.38 9.32
C ARG A 153 -0.22 -11.78 8.78
N THR A 154 0.00 -13.07 8.52
CA THR A 154 1.24 -13.59 7.95
C THR A 154 1.58 -12.91 6.62
N VAL A 155 0.61 -12.73 5.72
CA VAL A 155 0.83 -12.05 4.43
C VAL A 155 1.25 -10.60 4.64
N LEU A 156 0.59 -9.88 5.56
CA LEU A 156 0.95 -8.49 5.88
C LEU A 156 2.36 -8.40 6.49
N ASP A 157 2.70 -9.32 7.39
CA ASP A 157 4.04 -9.39 8.00
C ASP A 157 5.13 -9.64 6.95
N LEU A 158 4.92 -10.63 6.07
CA LEU A 158 5.84 -10.98 4.99
C LEU A 158 6.05 -9.82 4.01
N ALA A 159 5.04 -8.97 3.82
CA ALA A 159 5.10 -7.80 2.96
C ALA A 159 5.58 -6.52 3.67
N ALA A 160 6.00 -6.59 4.93
CA ALA A 160 6.35 -5.42 5.74
C ALA A 160 5.23 -4.36 5.84
N LEU A 161 3.98 -4.81 5.87
CA LEU A 161 2.80 -3.99 6.13
C LEU A 161 2.35 -4.04 7.60
N THR A 162 3.24 -4.46 8.51
CA THR A 162 2.99 -4.47 9.94
C THR A 162 4.09 -3.77 10.73
N CYS A 163 3.69 -3.19 11.86
CA CYS A 163 4.57 -2.60 12.85
C CYS A 163 4.01 -2.92 14.24
N CYS A 164 4.82 -3.51 15.12
CA CYS A 164 4.41 -3.95 16.45
C CYS A 164 3.12 -4.80 16.44
N GLY A 165 2.98 -5.70 15.45
CA GLY A 165 1.80 -6.55 15.27
C GLY A 165 0.54 -5.87 14.72
N HIS A 166 0.60 -4.57 14.42
CA HIS A 166 -0.50 -3.80 13.84
C HIS A 166 -0.26 -3.56 12.35
N ASN A 167 -1.31 -3.59 11.53
CA ASN A 167 -1.23 -3.15 10.13
C ASN A 167 -0.78 -1.69 10.10
N THR A 168 0.25 -1.35 9.32
CA THR A 168 0.82 0.00 9.25
C THR A 168 -0.10 1.03 8.60
N LYS A 169 -1.11 0.60 7.84
CA LYS A 169 -2.06 1.47 7.12
C LYS A 169 -1.37 2.51 6.23
N LEU A 170 -0.29 2.12 5.57
CA LEU A 170 0.49 3.01 4.69
C LEU A 170 -0.32 3.54 3.50
N ASP A 171 -1.42 2.88 3.13
CA ASP A 171 -2.38 3.34 2.12
C ASP A 171 -2.94 4.75 2.43
N ARG A 172 -3.08 5.09 3.71
CA ARG A 172 -3.55 6.42 4.14
C ARG A 172 -2.50 7.52 3.96
N LEU A 173 -1.23 7.13 3.87
CA LEU A 173 -0.08 8.04 3.83
C LEU A 173 0.46 8.23 2.41
N LEU A 174 -0.17 7.60 1.41
CA LEU A 174 0.16 7.73 -0.01
C LEU A 174 0.31 9.19 -0.48
N PRO A 175 -0.57 10.15 -0.09
CA PRO A 175 -0.44 11.53 -0.55
C PRO A 175 0.87 12.22 -0.13
N CYS A 176 1.52 11.76 0.94
CA CYS A 176 2.77 12.32 1.47
C CYS A 176 4.02 11.78 0.75
N MET A 177 3.85 10.67 0.04
CA MET A 177 4.94 10.00 -0.67
C MET A 177 5.20 10.66 -2.02
N THR A 178 6.37 10.39 -2.61
CA THR A 178 6.61 10.78 -4.01
C THR A 178 5.62 10.06 -4.93
N PRO A 179 5.27 10.63 -6.10
CA PRO A 179 4.31 10.02 -7.03
C PRO A 179 4.66 8.57 -7.37
N VAL A 180 5.96 8.28 -7.59
CA VAL A 180 6.46 6.95 -7.92
C VAL A 180 6.25 5.96 -6.77
N ILE A 181 6.72 6.31 -5.57
CA ILE A 181 6.61 5.42 -4.40
C ILE A 181 5.15 5.20 -4.03
N SER A 182 4.33 6.25 -4.09
CA SER A 182 2.90 6.14 -3.83
C SER A 182 2.21 5.19 -4.80
N ARG A 183 2.51 5.28 -6.10
CA ARG A 183 1.92 4.40 -7.10
C ARG A 183 2.32 2.96 -6.83
N ASP A 184 3.61 2.70 -6.67
CA ASP A 184 4.14 1.35 -6.52
C ASP A 184 3.61 0.71 -5.22
N LEU A 185 3.51 1.46 -4.12
CA LEU A 185 2.91 0.99 -2.88
C LEU A 185 1.41 0.71 -3.01
N TRP A 186 0.65 1.61 -3.67
CA TRP A 186 -0.78 1.39 -3.91
C TRP A 186 -1.02 0.09 -4.68
N LEU A 187 -0.23 -0.15 -5.72
CA LEU A 187 -0.31 -1.38 -6.51
C LEU A 187 0.07 -2.62 -5.68
N ALA A 188 1.12 -2.52 -4.86
CA ALA A 188 1.53 -3.59 -3.95
C ALA A 188 0.44 -3.93 -2.92
N ILE A 189 -0.19 -2.92 -2.31
CA ILE A 189 -1.30 -3.11 -1.36
C ILE A 189 -2.50 -3.74 -2.05
N ASN A 190 -2.85 -3.30 -3.26
CA ASN A 190 -3.91 -3.92 -4.05
C ASN A 190 -3.61 -5.39 -4.36
N TRP A 191 -2.36 -5.69 -4.72
CA TRP A 191 -1.95 -7.07 -4.98
C TRP A 191 -2.03 -7.94 -3.73
N ILE A 192 -1.73 -7.40 -2.55
CA ILE A 192 -1.80 -8.15 -1.29
C ILE A 192 -3.24 -8.35 -0.82
N CYS A 193 -4.04 -7.29 -0.83
CA CYS A 193 -5.30 -7.24 -0.12
C CYS A 193 -6.50 -7.70 -0.95
N ASN A 194 -6.41 -7.64 -2.28
CA ASN A 194 -7.55 -7.94 -3.15
C ASN A 194 -7.43 -9.34 -3.77
N SER A 195 -8.57 -9.93 -4.13
CA SER A 195 -8.61 -11.16 -4.92
C SER A 195 -8.04 -10.91 -6.33
N PRO A 196 -7.54 -11.93 -7.04
CA PRO A 196 -7.06 -11.78 -8.42
C PRO A 196 -8.08 -11.13 -9.35
N ASP A 197 -9.38 -11.42 -9.18
CA ASP A 197 -10.45 -10.82 -9.97
C ASP A 197 -10.62 -9.33 -9.67
N SER A 198 -10.48 -8.93 -8.41
CA SER A 198 -10.47 -7.53 -7.99
C SER A 198 -9.14 -6.81 -8.27
N GLN A 199 -8.05 -7.54 -8.54
CA GLN A 199 -6.79 -6.95 -9.03
C GLN A 199 -6.91 -6.58 -10.51
N ARG A 200 -7.69 -7.36 -11.26
CA ARG A 200 -8.11 -7.04 -12.62
C ARG A 200 -9.19 -5.97 -12.66
N SER A 201 -9.56 -5.32 -11.54
CA SER A 201 -10.50 -4.19 -11.57
C SER A 201 -10.00 -2.99 -12.38
N CYS A 202 -8.72 -2.96 -12.75
CA CYS A 202 -8.29 -2.00 -13.76
C CYS A 202 -8.73 -2.40 -15.18
N ALA A 203 -8.93 -3.71 -15.46
CA ALA A 203 -9.30 -4.36 -16.74
C ALA A 203 -8.58 -3.82 -17.99
N TRP A 204 -7.54 -3.04 -17.76
CA TRP A 204 -6.93 -2.16 -18.72
C TRP A 204 -5.51 -2.69 -18.91
N PRO A 205 -5.18 -3.23 -20.10
CA PRO A 205 -3.90 -3.91 -20.34
C PRO A 205 -2.69 -3.08 -19.92
N ASP A 206 -2.82 -1.76 -20.02
CA ASP A 206 -1.75 -0.79 -19.74
C ASP A 206 -1.92 -0.05 -18.41
N CYS A 207 -2.75 -0.56 -17.50
CA CYS A 207 -3.05 0.16 -16.25
C CYS A 207 -1.88 0.21 -15.28
N GLY A 208 -0.75 -0.38 -15.66
CA GLY A 208 0.41 -0.53 -14.82
C GLY A 208 0.12 -1.36 -13.57
N ALA A 209 -0.90 -2.24 -13.59
CA ALA A 209 -1.12 -3.21 -12.51
C ALA A 209 0.23 -3.84 -12.18
N TYR A 210 0.68 -3.68 -10.94
CA TYR A 210 1.93 -4.26 -10.50
C TYR A 210 1.82 -5.77 -10.66
N LEU A 211 2.47 -6.27 -11.70
CA LEU A 211 2.79 -7.66 -11.88
C LEU A 211 4.15 -7.84 -11.19
N PRO A 212 4.18 -8.50 -10.02
CA PRO A 212 5.44 -8.86 -9.38
C PRO A 212 6.31 -9.59 -10.41
N ALA A 213 7.64 -9.47 -10.33
CA ALA A 213 8.53 -10.07 -11.32
C ALA A 213 8.26 -11.57 -11.53
N CYS A 214 7.90 -12.27 -10.44
CA CYS A 214 7.52 -13.69 -10.44
C CYS A 214 6.22 -14.04 -11.21
N CYS A 215 5.47 -13.05 -11.69
CA CYS A 215 4.24 -13.22 -12.47
C CYS A 215 4.38 -12.75 -13.93
N ARG A 216 5.53 -12.17 -14.31
CA ARG A 216 5.79 -11.66 -15.67
C ARG A 216 6.03 -12.75 -16.73
N GLY A 217 6.07 -14.01 -16.32
CA GLY A 217 6.37 -15.16 -17.18
C GLY A 217 5.32 -16.27 -17.20
N GLN A 218 4.12 -16.05 -16.68
CA GLN A 218 3.02 -17.00 -16.94
C GLN A 218 2.41 -16.63 -18.29
N PRO A 219 2.56 -17.46 -19.34
CA PRO A 219 1.83 -17.23 -20.58
C PRO A 219 0.36 -17.14 -20.22
N ALA A 220 -0.29 -16.07 -20.68
CA ALA A 220 -1.74 -15.98 -20.63
C ALA A 220 -2.27 -17.28 -21.20
N LEU A 221 -2.99 -18.06 -20.37
CA LEU A 221 -3.83 -19.13 -20.87
C LEU A 221 -4.74 -18.48 -21.91
N THR A 222 -4.44 -18.74 -23.17
CA THR A 222 -5.21 -18.35 -24.33
C THR A 222 -6.66 -18.76 -24.03
N PRO A 223 -7.65 -17.87 -24.13
CA PRO A 223 -9.03 -18.32 -24.08
C PRO A 223 -9.21 -19.27 -25.27
N ALA A 224 -9.55 -20.52 -24.96
CA ALA A 224 -9.97 -21.49 -25.96
C ALA A 224 -11.14 -20.88 -26.74
N ARG A 225 -11.02 -20.92 -28.08
CA ARG A 225 -12.12 -20.63 -29.00
C ARG A 225 -13.20 -21.69 -28.87
#